data_AF-A0A0F9GS50-F1
#
_entry.id   AF-A0A0F9GS50-F1
#
_cell.length_a   1.000
_cell.length_b   1.000
_cell.length_c   1.000
_cell.angle_alpha   90.00
_cell.angle_beta   90.00
_cell.angle_gamma   90.00
#
_symmetry.space_group_name_H-M   'P 1'
#
loop_
_entity.id
_entity.type
_entity.pdbx_description
1 polymer ?
#
loop_
_entity_poly.entity_id
_entity_poly.type
_entity_poly.pdbx_seq_one_letter_code
_entity_poly.pdbx_strand_id
1 'polypeptide(L)'
;MGKTEPTGRKSYFWDNERVLSAFMIAPAIIYIAVLVGFPFVLAIMYSLSDATTGDPSLDFVGLKNFIAVVQDPVFQKALKNTFIFTFVSQVLIIVLSKAL
;
A
#
# COMPACT_ATOMS: atom_id res chain seq x y z
N MET A 1 20.45 -59.25 16.76
CA MET A 1 21.13 -58.42 17.78
C MET A 1 21.47 -57.09 17.11
N GLY A 2 20.89 -55.96 17.59
CA GLY A 2 21.05 -54.56 17.10
C GLY A 2 20.15 -54.20 15.90
N LYS A 3 19.01 -53.49 15.99
CA LYS A 3 18.75 -52.08 16.42
C LYS A 3 19.85 -51.15 15.87
N THR A 4 19.57 -50.22 14.97
CA THR A 4 18.84 -48.96 15.24
C THR A 4 18.19 -48.32 14.01
N GLU A 5 17.07 -47.64 14.27
CA GLU A 5 16.12 -46.97 13.38
C GLU A 5 16.70 -45.79 12.58
N PRO A 6 16.08 -45.38 11.45
CA PRO A 6 16.41 -44.13 10.77
C PRO A 6 15.85 -42.95 11.57
N THR A 7 16.60 -42.50 12.57
CA THR A 7 16.23 -41.36 13.41
C THR A 7 16.60 -40.06 12.71
N GLY A 8 15.66 -39.47 11.96
CA GLY A 8 15.92 -38.17 11.34
C GLY A 8 14.83 -37.56 10.47
N ARG A 9 13.56 -37.95 10.62
CA ARG A 9 12.44 -37.37 9.85
C ARG A 9 12.03 -35.99 10.41
N LYS A 10 12.96 -35.03 10.41
CA LYS A 10 12.68 -33.61 10.71
C LYS A 10 12.76 -32.68 9.48
N SER A 11 13.06 -33.22 8.29
CA SER A 11 13.04 -32.45 7.02
C SER A 11 11.91 -32.92 6.11
N TYR A 12 10.68 -32.49 6.38
CA TYR A 12 9.59 -32.54 5.39
C TYR A 12 8.85 -31.21 5.31
N PHE A 13 8.95 -30.38 6.36
CA PHE A 13 8.38 -29.02 6.38
C PHE A 13 9.27 -28.00 5.65
N TRP A 14 10.60 -28.17 5.68
CA TRP A 14 11.57 -27.28 5.01
C TRP A 14 11.84 -27.68 3.54
N ASP A 15 11.58 -28.95 3.17
CA ASP A 15 11.64 -29.41 1.77
C ASP A 15 10.39 -29.05 0.96
N ASN A 16 9.37 -28.45 1.60
CA ASN A 16 8.23 -27.93 0.87
C ASN A 16 8.61 -26.60 0.22
N GLU A 17 8.90 -26.64 -1.08
CA GLU A 17 9.30 -25.49 -1.91
C GLU A 17 8.41 -24.26 -1.68
N ARG A 18 7.11 -24.48 -1.45
CA ARG A 18 6.15 -23.40 -1.16
C ARG A 18 6.44 -22.70 0.17
N VAL A 19 6.75 -23.45 1.22
CA VAL A 19 7.06 -22.89 2.55
C VAL A 19 8.39 -22.13 2.51
N LEU A 20 9.39 -22.69 1.82
CA LEU A 20 10.67 -22.03 1.63
C LEU A 20 10.52 -20.73 0.83
N SER A 21 9.77 -20.75 -0.28
CA SER A 21 9.50 -19.56 -1.09
C SER A 21 8.73 -18.49 -0.31
N ALA A 22 7.76 -18.88 0.51
CA ALA A 22 6.98 -17.97 1.35
C ALA A 22 7.86 -17.34 2.43
N PHE A 23 8.75 -18.10 3.06
CA PHE A 23 9.68 -17.59 4.06
C PHE A 23 10.69 -16.60 3.47
N MET A 24 11.16 -16.84 2.24
CA MET A 24 12.08 -15.93 1.56
C MET A 24 11.43 -14.59 1.18
N ILE A 25 10.15 -14.58 0.77
CA ILE A 25 9.42 -13.35 0.43
C ILE A 25 8.80 -12.66 1.63
N ALA A 26 8.53 -13.41 2.72
CA ALA A 26 7.94 -12.90 3.96
C ALA A 26 8.60 -11.61 4.48
N PRO A 27 9.95 -11.48 4.59
CA PRO A 27 10.56 -10.25 5.07
C PRO A 27 10.24 -9.03 4.19
N ALA A 28 10.17 -9.21 2.87
CA ALA A 28 9.78 -8.12 1.96
C ALA A 28 8.31 -7.72 2.15
N ILE A 29 7.41 -8.70 2.30
CA ILE A 29 5.98 -8.43 2.53
C ILE A 29 5.77 -7.74 3.88
N ILE A 30 6.40 -8.25 4.94
CA ILE A 30 6.33 -7.65 6.28
C ILE A 30 6.85 -6.21 6.24
N TYR A 31 7.97 -5.97 5.55
CA TYR A 31 8.52 -4.64 5.38
C TYR A 31 7.53 -3.68 4.71
N ILE A 32 6.91 -4.10 3.59
CA ILE A 32 5.89 -3.29 2.90
C ILE A 32 4.66 -3.09 3.79
N ALA A 33 4.18 -4.13 4.46
CA ALA A 33 3.01 -4.04 5.32
C ALA A 33 3.22 -3.06 6.49
N VAL A 34 4.42 -3.06 7.09
CA VAL A 34 4.75 -2.15 8.20
C VAL A 34 5.01 -0.73 7.70
N LEU A 35 5.78 -0.53 6.63
CA LEU A 35 6.14 0.82 6.21
C LEU A 35 5.12 1.51 5.32
N VAL A 36 4.32 0.76 4.58
CA VAL A 36 3.29 1.30 3.68
C VAL A 36 1.91 1.03 4.25
N GLY A 37 1.64 -0.22 4.62
CA GLY A 37 0.33 -0.64 5.10
C GLY A 37 -0.09 0.09 6.39
N PHE A 38 0.81 0.18 7.38
CA PHE A 38 0.51 0.87 8.64
C PHE A 38 0.16 2.36 8.43
N PRO A 39 1.00 3.22 7.81
CA PRO A 39 0.63 4.62 7.59
C PRO A 39 -0.55 4.78 6.64
N PHE A 40 -0.78 3.85 5.72
CA PHE A 40 -1.95 3.87 4.85
C PHE A 40 -3.25 3.66 5.64
N VAL A 41 -3.29 2.70 6.57
CA VAL A 41 -4.45 2.49 7.46
C VAL A 41 -4.67 3.72 8.34
N LEU A 42 -3.61 4.30 8.89
CA LEU A 42 -3.70 5.55 9.65
C LEU A 42 -4.27 6.70 8.79
N ALA A 43 -3.83 6.85 7.55
CA ALA A 43 -4.35 7.86 6.64
C ALA A 43 -5.84 7.66 6.36
N ILE A 44 -6.31 6.41 6.22
CA ILE A 44 -7.75 6.11 6.08
C ILE A 44 -8.49 6.52 7.36
N MET A 45 -8.01 6.13 8.53
CA MET A 45 -8.63 6.50 9.81
C MET A 45 -8.73 8.02 9.96
N TYR A 46 -7.64 8.74 9.71
CA TYR A 46 -7.61 10.21 9.78
C TYR A 46 -8.49 10.86 8.73
N SER A 47 -8.59 10.30 7.52
CA SER A 47 -9.49 10.84 6.48
C SER A 47 -10.97 10.78 6.88
N LEU A 48 -11.34 9.86 7.77
CA LEU A 48 -12.71 9.66 8.26
C LEU A 48 -12.97 10.30 9.64
N SER A 49 -11.94 10.91 10.23
CA SER A 49 -12.01 11.57 11.55
C SER A 49 -11.71 13.06 11.44
N ASP A 50 -12.18 13.84 12.42
CA ASP A 50 -11.77 15.22 12.62
C ASP A 50 -10.39 15.20 13.30
N ALA A 51 -9.35 15.05 12.49
CA ALA A 51 -7.96 15.05 12.94
C ALA A 51 -7.38 16.47 12.80
N THR A 52 -7.53 17.29 13.83
CA THR A 52 -7.01 18.65 13.86
C THR A 52 -5.67 18.72 14.61
N THR A 53 -4.67 19.40 14.02
CA THR A 53 -3.35 19.61 14.65
C THR A 53 -3.50 20.46 15.92
N GLY A 54 -3.62 19.80 17.08
CA GLY A 54 -3.82 20.46 18.38
C GLY A 54 -4.92 19.83 19.22
N ASP A 55 -5.77 18.98 18.64
CA ASP A 55 -6.73 18.18 19.37
C ASP A 55 -6.28 16.71 19.35
N PRO A 56 -6.04 16.07 20.53
CA PRO A 56 -5.74 14.64 20.59
C PRO A 56 -6.97 13.75 20.35
N SER A 57 -8.18 14.31 20.24
CA SER A 57 -9.39 13.56 19.94
C SER A 57 -9.39 13.06 18.48
N LEU A 58 -9.98 11.88 18.26
CA LEU A 58 -10.21 11.33 16.92
C LEU A 58 -11.71 11.15 16.74
N ASP A 59 -12.41 12.26 16.56
CA ASP A 59 -13.85 12.26 16.40
C ASP A 59 -14.21 11.74 15.01
N PHE A 60 -14.93 10.61 14.94
CA PHE A 60 -15.32 10.03 13.66
C PHE A 60 -16.39 10.91 12.97
N VAL A 61 -16.04 11.48 11.82
CA VAL A 61 -16.92 12.35 11.02
C VAL A 61 -17.39 11.71 9.72
N GLY A 62 -16.94 10.48 9.43
CA GLY A 62 -17.28 9.75 8.22
C GLY A 62 -16.78 10.47 6.97
N LEU A 63 -17.66 10.71 5.99
CA LEU A 63 -17.28 11.26 4.69
C LEU A 63 -17.25 12.80 4.61
N LYS A 64 -17.45 13.50 5.74
CA LYS A 64 -17.51 14.97 5.74
C LYS A 64 -16.25 15.61 5.17
N ASN A 65 -15.07 15.10 5.50
CA ASN A 65 -13.79 15.57 4.98
C ASN A 65 -13.71 15.45 3.45
N PHE A 66 -14.17 14.34 2.89
CA PHE A 66 -14.19 14.13 1.44
C PHE A 66 -15.12 15.11 0.73
N ILE A 67 -16.32 15.34 1.28
CA ILE A 67 -17.28 16.31 0.72
C ILE A 67 -16.68 17.71 0.75
N ALA A 68 -16.07 18.10 1.88
CA ALA A 68 -15.44 19.41 2.05
C ALA A 68 -14.33 19.64 1.02
N VAL A 69 -13.43 18.65 0.82
CA VAL A 69 -12.33 18.74 -0.15
C VAL A 69 -12.85 18.78 -1.59
N VAL A 70 -13.86 17.97 -1.94
CA VAL A 70 -14.41 17.96 -3.31
C VAL A 70 -15.11 19.28 -3.65
N GLN A 71 -15.70 19.96 -2.67
CA GLN A 71 -16.33 21.27 -2.84
C GLN A 71 -15.32 22.43 -2.83
N ASP A 72 -14.07 22.19 -2.43
CA ASP A 72 -13.04 23.22 -2.37
C ASP A 72 -12.58 23.64 -3.78
N PRO A 73 -12.65 24.94 -4.13
CA PRO A 73 -12.31 25.41 -5.47
C PRO A 73 -10.80 25.29 -5.79
N VAL A 74 -9.94 25.32 -4.78
CA VAL A 74 -8.49 25.12 -4.95
C VAL A 74 -8.21 23.66 -5.28
N PHE A 75 -8.84 22.72 -4.57
CA PHE A 75 -8.74 21.30 -4.87
C PHE A 75 -9.26 20.98 -6.29
N GLN A 76 -10.42 21.50 -6.67
CA GLN A 76 -10.97 21.29 -8.03
C GLN A 76 -10.02 21.82 -9.12
N LYS A 77 -9.44 23.01 -8.91
CA LYS A 77 -8.46 23.59 -9.83
C LYS A 77 -7.19 22.74 -9.91
N ALA A 78 -6.66 22.31 -8.76
CA ALA A 78 -5.49 21.44 -8.70
C ALA A 78 -5.75 20.11 -9.41
N LEU A 79 -6.89 19.47 -9.14
CA LEU A 79 -7.30 18.22 -9.77
C LEU A 79 -7.39 18.35 -11.29
N LYS A 80 -8.04 19.42 -11.79
CA LYS A 80 -8.11 19.71 -13.23
C LYS A 80 -6.73 19.89 -13.85
N ASN A 81 -5.85 20.64 -13.18
CA ASN A 81 -4.48 20.86 -13.66
C ASN A 81 -3.69 19.55 -13.72
N THR A 82 -3.80 18.69 -12.69
CA THR A 82 -3.16 17.37 -12.67
C THR A 82 -3.63 16.52 -13.83
N PHE A 83 -4.94 16.43 -14.08
CA PHE A 83 -5.45 15.68 -15.23
C PHE A 83 -4.92 16.23 -16.56
N ILE A 84 -4.99 17.55 -16.78
CA ILE A 84 -4.47 18.17 -18.00
C ILE A 84 -3.00 17.82 -18.19
N PHE A 85 -2.18 17.96 -17.14
CA PHE A 85 -0.76 17.65 -17.19
C PHE A 85 -0.51 16.16 -17.51
N THR A 86 -1.18 15.25 -16.81
CA THR A 86 -1.04 13.80 -17.02
C THR A 86 -1.42 13.41 -18.45
N PHE A 87 -2.56 13.88 -18.97
CA PHE A 87 -2.98 13.52 -20.32
C PHE A 87 -2.08 14.12 -21.40
N VAL A 88 -1.72 15.39 -21.28
CA VAL A 88 -0.81 16.04 -22.24
C VAL A 88 0.55 15.32 -22.23
N SER A 89 1.11 15.06 -21.05
CA SER A 89 2.35 14.30 -20.91
C SER A 89 2.26 12.92 -21.54
N GLN A 90 1.20 12.16 -21.24
CA GLN A 90 1.01 10.81 -21.76
C GLN A 90 0.87 10.79 -23.28
N VAL A 91 0.12 11.73 -23.87
CA VAL A 91 -0.03 11.85 -25.33
C VAL A 91 1.31 12.17 -25.98
N LEU A 92 2.05 13.14 -25.43
CA LEU A 92 3.37 13.51 -25.96
C LEU A 92 4.33 12.33 -25.90
N ILE A 93 4.40 11.61 -24.78
CA ILE A 93 5.24 10.42 -24.63
C ILE A 93 4.89 9.38 -25.69
N ILE A 94 3.61 9.04 -25.86
CA ILE A 94 3.18 8.03 -26.85
C ILE A 94 3.56 8.46 -28.27
N VAL A 95 3.32 9.72 -28.64
CA VAL A 95 3.64 10.22 -29.98
C VAL A 95 5.15 10.20 -30.23
N LEU A 96 5.94 10.68 -29.27
CA LEU A 96 7.41 10.72 -29.40
C LEU A 96 8.01 9.31 -29.42
N SER A 97 7.58 8.42 -28.52
CA SER A 97 8.04 7.01 -28.48
C SER A 97 7.62 6.19 -29.70
N LYS A 98 6.58 6.60 -30.43
CA LYS A 98 6.17 5.97 -31.70
C LYS A 98 6.95 6.53 -32.89
N ALA A 99 7.41 7.78 -32.82
CA ALA A 99 8.03 8.50 -33.92
C ALA A 99 9.56 8.38 -33.97
N LEU A 100 10.21 8.14 -32.83
CA LEU A 100 11.66 7.86 -32.69
C LEU A 100 11.88 6.36 -32.44
#